data_AF-A0A1Q9NE61-F1
#
_entry.id   AF-A0A1Q9NE61-F1
#
_cell.length_a   1.000
_cell.length_b   1.000
_cell.length_c   1.000
_cell.angle_alpha   90.00
_cell.angle_beta   90.00
_cell.angle_gamma   90.00
#
_symmetry.space_group_name_H-M   'P 1'
#
loop_
_entity.id
_entity.type
_entity.pdbx_description
1 polymer ?
#
loop_
_entity_poly.entity_id
_entity_poly.type
_entity_poly.pdbx_seq_one_letter_code
_entity_poly.pdbx_strand_id
1 'polypeptide(L)'
;MNKSLIPSKEIPHPLLNLQGQERKKFVIRSIFITTSMTLFIYVIFPNYYILESSITQSSVSVLDLFGFQSRVFVYEDSFQDVSSLDRFLIKLYDPTRATYPAISMDTASGRSNYLIVRACTGMQAGGLLLGLIWATPATLHDRIRSSYVMLISLYIGNILRIAAQIGMTLVLINYFDLEYETAWSYAHDWTGKPIGFFGTIAFTVLIEVRNVRILDTITVWVDFVIGAKPKTVVAKS
;
A
#
# COMPACT_ATOMS: atom_id res chain seq x y z
N MET A 1 -7.78 22.56 30.91
CA MET A 1 -6.54 22.61 30.09
C MET A 1 -6.81 21.90 28.77
N ASN A 2 -6.73 22.60 27.64
CA ASN A 2 -6.67 21.92 26.33
C ASN A 2 -5.34 21.16 26.28
N LYS A 3 -5.36 19.87 26.59
CA LYS A 3 -4.17 19.02 26.43
C LYS A 3 -3.88 18.95 24.94
N SER A 4 -2.70 19.43 24.54
CA SER A 4 -2.23 19.25 23.16
C SER A 4 -2.14 17.75 22.87
N LEU A 5 -2.83 17.32 21.82
CA LEU A 5 -2.70 15.94 21.30
C LEU A 5 -1.49 15.80 20.37
N ILE A 6 -0.78 16.90 20.08
CA ILE A 6 0.42 16.89 19.25
C ILE A 6 1.60 16.46 20.14
N PRO A 7 2.39 15.45 19.73
CA PRO A 7 3.61 15.03 20.42
C PRO A 7 4.56 16.21 20.68
N SER A 8 5.11 16.28 21.88
CA SER A 8 6.16 17.23 22.26
C SER A 8 7.32 16.50 22.95
N LYS A 9 8.43 17.21 23.20
CA LYS A 9 9.56 16.63 23.96
C LYS A 9 9.15 16.23 25.37
N GLU A 10 8.22 16.97 25.98
CA GLU A 10 7.73 16.75 27.34
C GLU A 10 6.68 15.63 27.39
N ILE A 11 5.84 15.52 26.36
CA ILE A 11 4.78 14.51 26.25
C ILE A 11 4.91 13.86 24.87
N PRO A 12 5.74 12.81 24.74
CA PRO A 12 6.00 12.17 23.45
C PRO A 12 4.80 11.37 22.92
N HIS A 13 3.94 10.89 23.82
CA HIS A 13 2.80 10.01 23.50
C HIS A 13 1.48 10.50 24.13
N PRO A 14 0.98 11.68 23.74
CA PRO A 14 -0.21 12.27 24.36
C PRO A 14 -1.48 11.45 24.13
N LEU A 15 -1.57 10.72 23.02
CA LEU A 15 -2.75 9.91 22.67
C LEU A 15 -2.94 8.72 23.60
N LEU A 16 -1.85 8.14 24.12
CA LEU A 16 -1.91 6.98 25.02
C LEU A 16 -2.51 7.34 26.38
N ASN A 17 -2.52 8.62 26.73
CA ASN A 17 -3.09 9.14 27.97
C ASN A 17 -4.58 9.49 27.86
N LEU A 18 -5.22 9.33 26.69
CA LEU A 18 -6.64 9.60 26.50
C LEU A 18 -7.51 8.62 27.30
N GLN A 19 -8.54 9.14 27.95
CA GLN A 19 -9.46 8.34 28.78
C GLN A 19 -10.94 8.62 28.45
N GLY A 20 -11.81 7.68 28.80
CA GLY A 20 -13.26 7.83 28.75
C GLY A 20 -13.80 8.31 27.40
N GLN A 21 -14.59 9.39 27.43
CA GLN A 21 -15.27 9.94 26.26
C GLN A 21 -14.31 10.57 25.24
N GLU A 22 -13.18 11.15 25.69
CA GLU A 22 -12.19 11.74 24.77
C GLU A 22 -11.55 10.67 23.90
N ARG A 23 -11.17 9.54 24.51
CA ARG A 23 -10.64 8.37 23.79
C ARG A 23 -11.65 7.85 22.77
N LYS A 24 -12.91 7.66 23.19
CA LYS A 24 -13.98 7.19 22.29
C LYS A 24 -14.19 8.13 21.11
N LYS A 25 -14.29 9.44 21.36
CA LYS A 25 -14.42 10.47 20.29
C LYS A 25 -13.24 10.44 19.34
N PHE A 26 -12.03 10.33 19.86
CA PHE A 26 -10.82 10.23 19.05
C PHE A 26 -10.84 8.97 18.16
N VAL A 27 -11.12 7.79 18.72
CA VAL A 27 -11.18 6.52 17.97
C VAL A 27 -12.21 6.60 16.85
N ILE A 28 -13.44 7.03 17.14
CA ILE A 28 -14.49 7.14 16.13
C ILE A 28 -14.07 8.10 15.01
N ARG A 29 -13.57 9.29 15.37
CA ARG A 29 -13.14 10.29 14.40
C ARG A 29 -11.98 9.78 13.54
N SER A 30 -10.97 9.15 14.15
CA SER A 30 -9.77 8.69 13.44
C SER A 30 -10.07 7.49 12.53
N ILE A 31 -10.92 6.55 12.95
CA ILE A 31 -11.41 5.47 12.09
C ILE A 31 -12.20 6.06 10.92
N PHE A 32 -13.13 6.98 11.18
CA PHE A 32 -13.92 7.62 10.13
C PHE A 32 -13.02 8.31 9.10
N ILE A 33 -12.07 9.16 9.53
CA ILE A 33 -11.13 9.83 8.63
C ILE A 33 -10.34 8.81 7.81
N THR A 34 -9.81 7.76 8.45
CA THR A 34 -8.97 6.76 7.77
C THR A 34 -9.77 5.97 6.74
N THR A 35 -10.96 5.50 7.10
CA THR A 35 -11.85 4.76 6.20
C THR A 35 -12.34 5.64 5.06
N SER A 36 -12.77 6.88 5.35
CA SER A 36 -13.20 7.82 4.31
C SER A 36 -12.08 8.14 3.34
N MET A 37 -10.85 8.37 3.82
CA MET A 37 -9.69 8.61 2.95
C MET A 37 -9.37 7.38 2.10
N THR A 38 -9.39 6.19 2.70
CA THR A 38 -9.12 4.92 2.00
C THR A 38 -10.16 4.66 0.92
N LEU A 39 -11.44 4.86 1.21
CA LEU A 39 -12.53 4.72 0.23
C LEU A 39 -12.44 5.78 -0.87
N PHE A 40 -12.15 7.04 -0.50
CA PHE A 40 -12.04 8.12 -1.46
C PHE A 40 -10.92 7.87 -2.47
N ILE A 41 -9.75 7.45 -1.98
CA ILE A 41 -8.62 7.11 -2.85
C ILE A 41 -8.97 5.82 -3.60
N TYR A 42 -9.20 4.71 -2.92
CA TYR A 42 -9.25 3.41 -3.59
C TYR A 42 -10.48 3.18 -4.48
N VAL A 43 -11.64 3.70 -4.08
CA VAL A 43 -12.94 3.42 -4.72
C VAL A 43 -13.44 4.59 -5.56
N ILE A 44 -13.37 5.82 -5.03
CA ILE A 44 -14.00 6.98 -5.68
C ILE A 44 -13.12 7.56 -6.78
N PHE A 45 -11.78 7.50 -6.65
CA PHE A 45 -10.88 8.02 -7.67
C PHE A 45 -10.84 7.07 -8.88
N PRO A 46 -11.44 7.43 -10.03
CA PRO A 46 -11.95 6.45 -10.98
C PRO A 46 -10.94 6.03 -12.06
N ASN A 47 -9.74 6.62 -12.12
CA ASN A 47 -8.78 6.30 -13.16
C ASN A 47 -7.34 6.30 -12.67
N TYR A 48 -6.81 5.09 -12.50
CA TYR A 48 -5.42 4.84 -12.11
C TYR A 48 -4.55 4.34 -13.26
N TYR A 49 -5.06 4.38 -14.49
CA TYR A 49 -4.31 3.94 -15.67
C TYR A 49 -2.96 4.64 -15.77
N ILE A 50 -2.91 5.95 -15.49
CA ILE A 50 -1.67 6.72 -15.53
C ILE A 50 -0.66 6.15 -14.52
N LEU A 51 -1.07 5.88 -13.29
CA LEU A 51 -0.19 5.34 -12.26
C LEU A 51 0.24 3.91 -12.59
N GLU A 52 -0.70 3.06 -13.00
CA GLU A 52 -0.42 1.67 -13.39
C GLU A 52 0.53 1.60 -14.59
N SER A 53 0.29 2.43 -15.62
CA SER A 53 1.14 2.52 -16.80
C SER A 53 2.52 3.05 -16.43
N SER A 54 2.61 4.08 -15.60
CA SER A 54 3.88 4.64 -15.13
C SER A 54 4.70 3.65 -14.30
N ILE A 55 4.05 2.91 -13.39
CA ILE A 55 4.69 1.83 -12.62
C ILE A 55 5.13 0.70 -13.56
N THR A 56 4.32 0.33 -14.55
CA THR A 56 4.65 -0.72 -15.52
C THR A 56 5.89 -0.35 -16.34
N GLN A 57 5.91 0.85 -16.93
CA GLN A 57 7.04 1.36 -17.71
C GLN A 57 8.31 1.47 -16.88
N SER A 58 8.19 1.96 -15.65
CA SER A 58 9.32 2.05 -14.72
C SER A 58 9.84 0.67 -14.31
N SER A 59 8.95 -0.31 -14.11
CA SER A 59 9.33 -1.69 -13.77
C SER A 59 10.03 -2.38 -14.93
N VAL A 60 9.57 -2.17 -16.17
CA VAL A 60 10.25 -2.60 -17.40
C VAL A 60 11.66 -2.00 -17.47
N SER A 61 11.79 -0.69 -17.22
CA SER A 61 13.12 -0.04 -17.22
C SER A 61 14.08 -0.65 -16.19
N VAL A 62 13.57 -1.05 -15.03
CA VAL A 62 14.37 -1.76 -14.01
C VAL A 62 14.72 -3.18 -14.48
N LEU A 63 13.78 -3.92 -15.05
CA LEU A 63 14.04 -5.27 -15.59
C LEU A 63 15.09 -5.25 -16.71
N ASP A 64 15.01 -4.27 -17.62
CA ASP A 64 15.95 -4.09 -18.72
C ASP A 64 17.37 -3.76 -18.21
N LEU A 65 17.48 -3.03 -17.08
CA LEU A 65 18.77 -2.78 -16.42
C LEU A 65 19.44 -4.08 -15.95
N PHE A 66 18.65 -5.09 -15.58
CA PHE A 66 19.14 -6.42 -15.20
C PHE A 66 19.26 -7.39 -16.39
N GLY A 67 19.09 -6.91 -17.63
CA GLY A 67 19.28 -7.69 -18.84
C GLY A 67 18.08 -8.56 -19.24
N PHE A 68 16.93 -8.38 -18.60
CA PHE A 68 15.69 -9.03 -19.04
C PHE A 68 15.12 -8.30 -20.25
N GLN A 69 14.79 -9.00 -21.34
CA GLN A 69 14.18 -8.38 -22.52
C GLN A 69 12.68 -8.22 -22.34
N SER A 70 12.28 -7.16 -21.64
CA SER A 70 10.88 -6.93 -21.29
C SER A 70 10.19 -5.97 -22.26
N ARG A 71 8.87 -6.14 -22.47
CA ARG A 71 8.07 -5.25 -23.31
C ARG A 71 6.79 -4.85 -22.60
N VAL A 72 6.43 -3.57 -22.70
CA VAL A 72 5.11 -3.11 -22.28
C VAL A 72 4.08 -3.56 -23.31
N PHE A 73 2.98 -4.12 -22.82
CA PHE A 73 1.83 -4.54 -23.62
C PHE A 73 0.55 -4.04 -22.94
N VAL A 74 -0.51 -3.80 -23.70
CA VAL A 74 -1.83 -3.48 -23.15
C VAL A 74 -2.71 -4.70 -23.36
N TYR A 75 -3.12 -5.34 -22.27
CA TYR A 75 -4.04 -6.46 -22.30
C TYR A 75 -5.48 -5.95 -22.31
N GLU A 76 -6.28 -6.43 -23.25
CA GLU A 76 -7.70 -6.13 -23.36
C GLU A 76 -8.53 -7.33 -22.92
N ASP A 77 -9.33 -7.16 -21.88
CA ASP A 77 -10.18 -8.21 -21.34
C ASP A 77 -11.50 -8.31 -22.12
N SER A 78 -11.91 -9.55 -22.41
CA SER A 78 -13.19 -9.85 -23.06
C SER A 78 -14.31 -9.77 -22.01
N PHE A 79 -15.04 -8.66 -21.97
CA PHE A 79 -16.21 -8.48 -21.08
C PHE A 79 -17.33 -9.52 -21.31
N GLN A 80 -17.22 -10.38 -22.32
CA GLN A 80 -18.24 -11.36 -22.66
C GLN A 80 -18.16 -12.62 -21.78
N ASP A 81 -17.02 -12.90 -21.16
CA ASP A 81 -16.76 -14.15 -20.43
C ASP A 81 -16.94 -14.05 -18.90
N VAL A 82 -17.26 -12.86 -18.39
CA VAL A 82 -17.34 -12.61 -16.93
C VAL A 82 -18.79 -12.68 -16.41
N SER A 83 -18.95 -13.18 -15.17
CA SER A 83 -20.26 -13.33 -14.54
C SER A 83 -21.00 -11.99 -14.42
N SER A 84 -22.33 -12.00 -14.27
CA SER A 84 -23.13 -10.77 -14.13
C SER A 84 -22.78 -9.97 -12.87
N LEU A 85 -22.38 -10.66 -11.79
CA LEU A 85 -21.93 -10.03 -10.55
C LEU A 85 -20.56 -9.38 -10.72
N ASP A 86 -19.63 -10.06 -11.40
CA ASP A 86 -18.32 -9.48 -11.71
C ASP A 86 -18.46 -8.30 -12.68
N ARG A 87 -19.36 -8.36 -13.67
CA ARG A 87 -19.67 -7.20 -14.52
C ARG A 87 -20.25 -6.04 -13.72
N PHE A 88 -21.08 -6.30 -12.72
CA PHE A 88 -21.59 -5.25 -11.83
C PHE A 88 -20.48 -4.65 -10.97
N LEU A 89 -19.63 -5.48 -10.35
CA LEU A 89 -18.50 -5.01 -9.55
C LEU A 89 -17.47 -4.27 -10.41
N ILE A 90 -17.12 -4.78 -11.59
CA ILE A 90 -16.23 -4.10 -12.55
C ILE A 90 -16.86 -2.78 -12.98
N LYS A 91 -18.17 -2.71 -13.24
CA LYS A 91 -18.86 -1.43 -13.49
C LYS A 91 -18.88 -0.48 -12.30
N LEU A 92 -18.85 -1.00 -11.08
CA LEU A 92 -18.84 -0.19 -9.85
C LEU A 92 -17.43 0.34 -9.52
N TYR A 93 -16.39 -0.48 -9.77
CA TYR A 93 -15.00 -0.20 -9.42
C TYR A 93 -14.18 0.43 -10.56
N ASP A 94 -14.51 0.13 -11.82
CA ASP A 94 -13.83 0.59 -13.03
C ASP A 94 -14.73 0.47 -14.30
N PRO A 95 -15.80 1.28 -14.41
CA PRO A 95 -16.81 1.15 -15.48
C PRO A 95 -16.31 1.36 -16.91
N THR A 96 -15.06 1.78 -17.08
CA THR A 96 -14.49 2.21 -18.35
C THR A 96 -13.39 1.30 -18.89
N ARG A 97 -13.01 0.23 -18.18
CA ARG A 97 -11.69 -0.35 -18.38
C ARG A 97 -11.67 -1.86 -18.62
N ALA A 98 -11.54 -2.24 -19.89
CA ALA A 98 -11.06 -3.56 -20.32
C ALA A 98 -9.52 -3.60 -20.43
N THR A 99 -8.83 -2.48 -20.27
CA THR A 99 -7.40 -2.35 -20.65
C THR A 99 -6.48 -2.27 -19.44
N TYR A 100 -5.57 -3.23 -19.33
CA TYR A 100 -4.55 -3.31 -18.28
C TYR A 100 -3.14 -3.18 -18.88
N PRO A 101 -2.27 -2.32 -18.33
CA PRO A 101 -0.87 -2.37 -18.68
C PRO A 101 -0.28 -3.70 -18.17
N ALA A 102 0.53 -4.34 -19.01
CA ALA A 102 1.12 -5.64 -18.76
C ALA A 102 2.59 -5.63 -19.17
N ILE A 103 3.38 -6.47 -18.52
CA ILE A 103 4.76 -6.73 -18.87
C ILE A 103 4.80 -8.07 -19.58
N SER A 104 5.27 -8.10 -20.81
CA SER A 104 5.36 -9.29 -21.63
C SER A 104 6.81 -9.68 -21.81
N MET A 105 7.13 -10.96 -21.60
CA MET A 105 8.49 -11.47 -21.71
C MET A 105 8.55 -12.80 -22.44
N ASP A 106 9.63 -13.00 -23.18
CA ASP A 106 9.93 -14.24 -23.87
C ASP A 106 10.64 -15.20 -22.90
N THR A 107 10.08 -16.39 -22.74
CA THR A 107 10.64 -17.49 -21.94
C THR A 107 10.96 -18.68 -22.86
N ALA A 108 11.74 -19.64 -22.38
CA ALA A 108 12.02 -20.87 -23.14
C ALA A 108 10.74 -21.64 -23.54
N SER A 109 9.68 -21.53 -22.72
CA SER A 109 8.35 -22.14 -22.94
C SER A 109 7.39 -21.30 -23.81
N GLY A 110 7.80 -20.10 -24.27
CA GLY A 110 6.95 -19.18 -25.01
C GLY A 110 6.79 -17.83 -24.30
N ARG A 111 5.77 -17.06 -24.68
CA ARG A 111 5.60 -15.68 -24.20
C ARG A 111 4.69 -15.63 -22.96
N SER A 112 5.19 -15.05 -21.87
CA SER A 112 4.46 -14.87 -20.62
C SER A 112 4.04 -13.41 -20.43
N ASN A 113 2.79 -13.19 -20.00
CA ASN A 113 2.24 -11.85 -19.80
C ASN A 113 1.88 -11.65 -18.32
N TYR A 114 2.49 -10.64 -17.70
CA TYR A 114 2.28 -10.25 -16.31
C TYR A 114 1.39 -9.01 -16.25
N LEU A 115 0.14 -9.19 -15.84
CA LEU A 115 -0.85 -8.12 -15.73
C LEU A 115 -0.55 -7.24 -14.51
N ILE A 116 -0.44 -5.92 -14.71
CA ILE A 116 -0.27 -4.96 -13.62
C ILE A 116 -1.64 -4.38 -13.28
N VAL A 117 -2.30 -5.02 -12.32
CA VAL A 117 -3.62 -4.60 -11.83
C VAL A 117 -3.51 -3.58 -10.68
N ARG A 118 -4.63 -2.94 -10.36
CA ARG A 118 -4.76 -1.92 -9.30
C ARG A 118 -4.16 -2.34 -7.94
N ALA A 119 -4.21 -3.62 -7.59
CA ALA A 119 -3.62 -4.13 -6.34
C ALA A 119 -2.09 -4.05 -6.32
N CYS A 120 -1.43 -4.05 -7.48
CA CYS A 120 0.02 -4.02 -7.62
C CYS A 120 0.62 -2.63 -7.42
N THR A 121 -0.19 -1.57 -7.54
CA THR A 121 0.27 -0.17 -7.39
C THR A 121 0.38 0.30 -5.95
N GLY A 122 -0.06 -0.53 -4.99
CA GLY A 122 -0.03 -0.24 -3.56
C GLY A 122 -1.02 0.83 -3.09
N MET A 123 -1.98 1.24 -3.92
CA MET A 123 -2.91 2.33 -3.60
C MET A 123 -3.81 2.06 -2.41
N GLN A 124 -4.21 0.81 -2.20
CA GLN A 124 -4.99 0.44 -1.01
C GLN A 124 -4.17 0.71 0.27
N ALA A 125 -2.90 0.29 0.28
CA ALA A 125 -1.99 0.54 1.39
C ALA A 125 -1.68 2.05 1.51
N GLY A 126 -1.46 2.74 0.40
CA GLY A 126 -1.24 4.19 0.37
C GLY A 126 -2.42 4.98 0.93
N GLY A 127 -3.65 4.64 0.55
CA GLY A 127 -4.86 5.28 1.05
C GLY A 127 -5.05 5.07 2.56
N LEU A 128 -4.81 3.84 3.04
CA LEU A 128 -4.83 3.52 4.46
C LEU A 128 -3.79 4.32 5.25
N LEU A 129 -2.54 4.34 4.78
CA LEU A 129 -1.45 5.06 5.43
C LEU A 129 -1.67 6.59 5.40
N LEU A 130 -2.14 7.16 4.30
CA LEU A 130 -2.55 8.56 4.23
C LEU A 130 -3.67 8.84 5.24
N GLY A 131 -4.69 7.99 5.28
CA GLY A 131 -5.76 8.07 6.27
C GLY A 131 -5.24 8.14 7.70
N LEU A 132 -4.32 7.24 8.05
CA LEU A 132 -3.67 7.19 9.36
C LEU A 132 -2.82 8.44 9.66
N ILE A 133 -2.04 8.92 8.70
CA ILE A 133 -1.21 10.14 8.85
C ILE A 133 -2.11 11.34 9.18
N TRP A 134 -3.22 11.50 8.47
CA TRP A 134 -4.12 12.65 8.64
C TRP A 134 -5.04 12.52 9.85
N ALA A 135 -5.39 11.29 10.24
CA ALA A 135 -6.10 11.02 11.48
C ALA A 135 -5.22 11.25 12.72
N THR A 136 -3.91 11.04 12.61
CA THR A 136 -2.95 11.18 13.71
C THR A 136 -2.67 12.65 14.02
N PRO A 137 -2.84 13.11 15.28
CA PRO A 137 -2.48 14.46 15.70
C PRO A 137 -0.98 14.74 15.53
N ALA A 138 -0.68 15.70 14.64
CA ALA A 138 0.66 16.18 14.33
C ALA A 138 0.53 17.59 13.72
N THR A 139 1.66 18.28 13.56
CA THR A 139 1.65 19.58 12.86
C THR A 139 1.26 19.39 11.39
N LEU A 140 0.63 20.40 10.78
CA LEU A 140 0.25 20.32 9.36
C LEU A 140 1.47 20.07 8.46
N HIS A 141 2.57 20.73 8.76
CA HIS A 141 3.84 20.57 8.05
C HIS A 141 4.33 19.11 8.10
N ASP A 142 4.31 18.47 9.27
CA ASP A 142 4.77 17.08 9.43
C ASP A 142 3.86 16.08 8.73
N ARG A 143 2.54 16.32 8.72
CA ARG A 143 1.57 15.49 7.98
C ARG A 143 1.79 15.57 6.48
N ILE A 144 1.97 16.76 5.92
CA ILE A 144 2.22 16.96 4.50
C ILE A 144 3.54 16.29 4.10
N ARG A 145 4.60 16.55 4.87
CA ARG A 145 5.93 15.97 4.61
C ARG A 145 5.91 14.44 4.68
N SER A 146 5.22 13.87 5.67
CA SER A 146 5.09 12.41 5.81
C SER A 146 4.27 11.80 4.68
N SER A 147 3.19 12.47 4.26
CA SER A 147 2.36 12.04 3.13
C SER A 147 3.18 11.98 1.84
N TYR A 148 3.94 13.04 1.54
CA TYR A 148 4.76 13.12 0.33
C TYR A 148 5.85 12.04 0.29
N VAL A 149 6.60 11.89 1.38
CA VAL A 149 7.67 10.87 1.44
C VAL A 149 7.09 9.47 1.34
N MET A 150 5.98 9.20 2.03
CA MET A 150 5.33 7.90 1.97
C MET A 150 4.88 7.59 0.54
N LEU A 151 4.25 8.52 -0.16
CA LEU A 151 3.80 8.33 -1.55
C LEU A 151 4.97 8.04 -2.50
N ILE A 152 6.07 8.78 -2.40
CA ILE A 152 7.29 8.51 -3.19
C ILE A 152 7.85 7.13 -2.88
N SER A 153 7.98 6.81 -1.59
CA SER A 153 8.54 5.53 -1.15
C SER A 153 7.65 4.36 -1.60
N LEU A 154 6.33 4.55 -1.60
CA LEU A 154 5.35 3.59 -2.09
C LEU A 154 5.47 3.39 -3.60
N TYR A 155 5.59 4.48 -4.35
CA TYR A 155 5.78 4.43 -5.80
C TYR A 155 7.06 3.66 -6.18
N ILE A 156 8.21 4.07 -5.62
CA ILE A 156 9.50 3.41 -5.86
C ILE A 156 9.48 1.95 -5.38
N GLY A 157 8.95 1.71 -4.17
CA GLY A 157 8.88 0.39 -3.57
C GLY A 157 8.06 -0.58 -4.42
N ASN A 158 6.93 -0.15 -5.00
CA ASN A 158 6.12 -1.00 -5.87
C ASN A 158 6.80 -1.28 -7.21
N ILE A 159 7.50 -0.31 -7.80
CA ILE A 159 8.31 -0.54 -9.02
C ILE A 159 9.34 -1.66 -8.76
N LEU A 160 10.12 -1.51 -7.68
CA LEU A 160 11.14 -2.49 -7.32
C LEU A 160 10.54 -3.85 -6.96
N ARG A 161 9.40 -3.87 -6.26
CA ARG A 161 8.69 -5.11 -5.91
C ARG A 161 8.25 -5.86 -7.16
N ILE A 162 7.58 -5.19 -8.09
CA ILE A 162 7.08 -5.80 -9.33
C ILE A 162 8.26 -6.33 -10.16
N ALA A 163 9.28 -5.49 -10.39
CA ALA A 163 10.48 -5.90 -11.11
C ALA A 163 11.17 -7.10 -10.45
N ALA A 164 11.30 -7.12 -9.12
CA ALA A 164 11.90 -8.23 -8.40
C ALA A 164 11.07 -9.51 -8.52
N GLN A 165 9.75 -9.46 -8.35
CA GLN A 165 8.87 -10.63 -8.44
C GLN A 165 8.91 -11.24 -9.85
N ILE A 166 8.87 -10.40 -10.88
CA ILE A 166 8.95 -10.84 -12.27
C ILE A 166 10.36 -11.39 -12.57
N GLY A 167 11.42 -10.69 -12.16
CA GLY A 167 12.80 -11.15 -12.35
C GLY A 167 13.08 -12.48 -11.65
N MET A 168 12.61 -12.66 -10.42
CA MET A 168 12.69 -13.94 -9.70
C MET A 168 11.96 -15.05 -10.44
N THR A 169 10.75 -14.78 -10.95
CA THR A 169 9.98 -15.75 -11.75
C THR A 169 10.78 -16.21 -12.96
N LEU A 170 11.41 -15.28 -13.68
CA LEU A 170 12.23 -15.63 -14.85
C LEU A 170 13.48 -16.43 -14.49
N VAL A 171 14.15 -16.09 -13.39
CA VAL A 171 15.33 -16.85 -12.93
C VAL A 171 14.91 -18.28 -12.59
N LEU A 172 13.78 -18.45 -11.92
CA LEU A 172 13.23 -19.77 -11.58
C LEU A 172 12.87 -20.59 -12.82
N ILE A 173 12.26 -19.98 -13.84
CA ILE A 173 11.93 -20.68 -15.09
C ILE A 173 13.21 -21.06 -15.84
N ASN A 174 14.11 -20.10 -16.08
CA ASN A 174 15.24 -20.30 -17.01
C ASN A 174 16.40 -21.11 -16.41
N TYR A 175 16.63 -21.05 -15.09
CA TYR A 175 17.76 -21.72 -14.45
C TYR A 175 17.38 -22.96 -13.64
N PHE A 176 16.12 -23.06 -13.21
CA PHE A 176 15.63 -24.18 -12.40
C PHE A 176 14.56 -25.01 -13.12
N ASP A 177 14.25 -24.70 -14.38
CA ASP A 177 13.30 -25.41 -15.25
C ASP A 177 11.91 -25.59 -14.59
N LEU A 178 11.50 -24.58 -13.81
CA LEU A 178 10.20 -24.59 -13.14
C LEU A 178 9.10 -24.12 -14.09
N GLU A 179 7.93 -24.76 -14.01
CA GLU A 179 6.73 -24.28 -14.68
C GLU A 179 6.31 -22.90 -14.18
N TYR A 180 5.69 -22.11 -15.08
CA TYR A 180 5.27 -20.73 -14.81
C TYR A 180 4.49 -20.58 -13.50
N GLU A 181 3.45 -21.40 -13.28
CA GLU A 181 2.60 -21.32 -12.08
C GLU A 181 3.38 -21.54 -10.78
N THR A 182 4.33 -22.49 -10.82
CA THR A 182 5.18 -22.81 -9.68
C THR A 182 6.17 -21.68 -9.41
N ALA A 183 6.85 -21.21 -10.45
CA ALA A 183 7.80 -20.09 -10.36
C ALA A 183 7.11 -18.81 -9.87
N TRP A 184 5.92 -18.52 -10.40
CA TRP A 184 5.11 -17.38 -9.99
C TRP A 184 4.65 -17.50 -8.55
N SER A 185 4.20 -18.68 -8.09
CA SER A 185 3.77 -18.83 -6.69
C SER A 185 4.93 -18.60 -5.70
N TYR A 186 6.14 -19.10 -6.02
CA TYR A 186 7.31 -18.80 -5.20
C TYR A 186 7.66 -17.30 -5.22
N ALA A 187 7.77 -16.71 -6.41
CA ALA A 187 8.18 -15.33 -6.53
C ALA A 187 7.13 -14.33 -6.01
N HIS A 188 5.85 -14.53 -6.31
CA HIS A 188 4.77 -13.64 -5.94
C HIS A 188 4.22 -13.92 -4.54
N ASP A 189 3.79 -15.16 -4.26
CA ASP A 189 3.03 -15.46 -3.04
C ASP A 189 3.93 -15.70 -1.83
N TRP A 190 5.03 -16.42 -2.02
CA TRP A 190 5.94 -16.76 -0.92
C TRP A 190 6.83 -15.58 -0.55
N THR A 191 7.46 -14.91 -1.51
CA THR A 191 8.28 -13.74 -1.20
C THR A 191 7.47 -12.46 -0.99
N GLY A 192 6.27 -12.36 -1.58
CA GLY A 192 5.43 -11.17 -1.44
C GLY A 192 4.99 -10.90 0.00
N LYS A 193 4.72 -11.95 0.80
CA LYS A 193 4.37 -11.83 2.22
C LYS A 193 5.47 -11.19 3.07
N PRO A 194 6.72 -11.70 3.11
CA PRO A 194 7.79 -11.07 3.87
C PRO A 194 8.15 -9.69 3.32
N ILE A 195 8.18 -9.50 2.00
CA ILE A 195 8.43 -8.17 1.41
C ILE A 195 7.35 -7.17 1.86
N GLY A 196 6.08 -7.56 1.84
CA GLY A 196 4.97 -6.74 2.31
C GLY A 196 5.06 -6.42 3.81
N PHE A 197 5.45 -7.39 4.64
CA PHE A 197 5.65 -7.21 6.07
C PHE A 197 6.77 -6.21 6.38
N PHE A 198 7.96 -6.42 5.81
CA PHE A 198 9.10 -5.51 6.02
C PHE A 198 8.85 -4.13 5.39
N GLY A 199 8.17 -4.09 4.25
CA GLY A 199 7.70 -2.84 3.64
C GLY A 199 6.80 -2.05 4.59
N THR A 200 5.82 -2.71 5.22
CA THR A 200 4.94 -2.07 6.22
C THR A 200 5.75 -1.49 7.38
N ILE A 201 6.71 -2.24 7.94
CA ILE A 201 7.59 -1.75 9.00
C ILE A 201 8.38 -0.52 8.52
N ALA A 202 8.96 -0.59 7.32
CA ALA A 202 9.73 0.52 6.76
C ALA A 202 8.87 1.78 6.59
N PHE A 203 7.64 1.66 6.06
CA PHE A 203 6.70 2.78 5.95
C PHE A 203 6.35 3.36 7.32
N THR A 204 6.08 2.51 8.31
CA THR A 204 5.83 2.97 9.67
C THR A 204 7.00 3.76 10.22
N VAL A 205 8.23 3.25 10.10
CA VAL A 205 9.44 3.94 10.55
C VAL A 205 9.63 5.28 9.83
N LEU A 206 9.42 5.31 8.50
CA LEU A 206 9.51 6.55 7.71
C LEU A 206 8.52 7.61 8.20
N ILE A 207 7.29 7.22 8.57
CA ILE A 207 6.28 8.15 9.06
C ILE A 207 6.60 8.61 10.49
N GLU A 208 6.98 7.69 11.37
CA GLU A 208 7.28 7.95 12.79
C GLU A 208 8.46 8.90 13.00
N VAL A 209 9.54 8.75 12.20
CA VAL A 209 10.73 9.63 12.26
C VAL A 209 10.38 11.09 11.92
N ARG A 210 9.22 11.34 11.31
CA ARG A 210 8.72 12.66 10.95
C ARG A 210 7.72 13.23 11.96
N ASN A 211 7.72 12.72 13.19
CA ASN A 211 6.86 13.15 14.30
C ASN A 211 5.36 12.89 14.08
N VAL A 212 5.00 11.99 13.16
CA VAL A 212 3.61 11.51 13.02
C VAL A 212 3.51 10.15 13.69
N ARG A 213 3.04 10.14 14.94
CA ARG A 213 2.95 8.94 15.79
C ARG A 213 1.78 8.01 15.42
N ILE A 214 1.81 7.42 14.24
CA ILE A 214 0.73 6.54 13.76
C ILE A 214 0.59 5.28 14.63
N LEU A 215 1.68 4.80 15.24
CA LEU A 215 1.65 3.66 16.16
C LEU A 215 0.84 3.96 17.41
N ASP A 216 0.87 5.20 17.90
CA ASP A 216 0.03 5.62 19.02
C ASP A 216 -1.46 5.58 18.64
N THR A 217 -1.80 6.07 17.45
CA THR A 217 -3.16 6.01 16.91
C THR A 217 -3.66 4.57 16.81
N ILE A 218 -2.86 3.67 16.22
CA ILE A 218 -3.19 2.24 16.10
C ILE A 218 -3.32 1.59 17.48
N THR A 219 -2.41 1.88 18.41
CA THR A 219 -2.45 1.36 19.78
C THR A 219 -3.75 1.78 20.47
N VAL A 220 -4.15 3.05 20.32
CA VAL A 220 -5.40 3.55 20.89
C VAL A 220 -6.62 2.85 20.29
N TRP A 221 -6.60 2.48 19.01
CA TRP A 221 -7.67 1.68 18.38
C TRP A 221 -7.71 0.26 18.95
N VAL A 222 -6.57 -0.44 18.98
CA VAL A 222 -6.47 -1.82 19.49
C VAL A 222 -6.93 -1.89 20.93
N ASP A 223 -6.39 -1.02 21.80
CA ASP A 223 -6.78 -0.94 23.20
C ASP A 223 -8.28 -0.66 23.37
N PHE A 224 -8.86 0.18 22.52
CA PHE A 224 -10.29 0.45 22.55
C PHE A 224 -11.13 -0.79 22.20
N VAL A 225 -10.71 -1.55 21.18
CA VAL A 225 -11.37 -2.79 20.77
C VAL A 225 -11.29 -3.87 21.84
N ILE A 226 -10.13 -4.03 22.48
CA ILE A 226 -9.93 -5.06 23.52
C ILE A 226 -10.36 -4.62 24.92
N GLY A 227 -10.83 -3.38 25.08
CA GLY A 227 -11.21 -2.82 26.39
C GLY A 227 -10.03 -2.58 27.35
N ALA A 228 -8.81 -2.45 26.83
CA ALA A 228 -7.62 -2.22 27.64
C ALA A 228 -7.64 -0.82 28.28
N LYS A 229 -7.21 -0.74 29.54
CA LYS A 229 -7.07 0.53 30.26
C LYS A 229 -5.92 1.36 29.64
N PRO A 230 -6.07 2.68 29.55
CA PRO A 230 -5.02 3.57 29.05
C PRO A 230 -3.72 3.37 29.85
N LYS A 231 -2.59 3.21 29.16
CA LYS A 231 -1.28 3.18 29.80
C LYS A 231 -0.86 4.62 30.10
N THR A 232 -0.82 4.99 31.37
CA THR A 232 -0.19 6.25 31.79
C THR A 232 1.30 6.15 31.53
N VAL A 233 1.77 6.80 30.47
CA VAL A 233 3.21 6.94 30.23
C VAL A 233 3.70 8.03 31.17
N VAL A 234 4.20 7.63 32.33
CA VAL A 234 4.89 8.54 33.25
C VAL A 234 6.13 9.03 32.52
N ALA A 235 6.22 10.33 32.27
CA ALA A 235 7.44 10.94 31.73
C ALA A 235 8.59 10.56 32.68
N LYS A 236 9.61 9.88 32.17
CA LYS A 236 10.86 9.73 32.92
C LYS A 236 11.44 11.13 33.07
N SER A 237 11.35 11.67 34.28
CA SER A 237 12.03 12.90 34.73
C SER A 237 13.54 12.74 34.63
#